data_AF-A0A285CW02-F1
#
_entry.id   AF-A0A285CW02-F1
#
_cell.length_a   1.000
_cell.length_b   1.000
_cell.length_c   1.000
_cell.angle_alpha   90.00
_cell.angle_beta   90.00
_cell.angle_gamma   90.00
#
_symmetry.space_group_name_H-M   'P 1'
#
loop_
_entity.id
_entity.type
_entity.pdbx_description
1 polymer ?
#
loop_
_entity_poly.entity_id
_entity_poly.type
_entity_poly.pdbx_seq_one_letter_code
_entity_poly.pdbx_strand_id
1 'polypeptide(L)' 'MSRSAFRQVDLTRAIRAAKNAGMEVGTCEILPDGRIVIRERTSAPVTEDAFGAWKAKREGRVEGRS' A
#
# COMPACT_ATOMS: atom_id res chain seq x y z
N MET A 1 3.14 9.38 -34.26
CA MET A 1 3.59 8.20 -33.49
C MET A 1 2.36 7.55 -32.88
N SER A 2 2.07 6.29 -33.24
CA SER A 2 0.99 5.54 -32.61
C SER A 2 1.47 5.05 -31.24
N ARG A 3 0.91 5.60 -30.15
CA ARG A 3 1.11 5.02 -28.81
C ARG A 3 0.46 3.64 -28.82
N SER A 4 1.28 2.59 -28.87
CA SER A 4 0.80 1.24 -28.58
C SER A 4 0.25 1.26 -27.16
N ALA A 5 -1.07 1.26 -27.02
CA ALA A 5 -1.72 1.19 -25.73
C ALA A 5 -1.43 -0.19 -25.12
N PHE A 6 -0.94 -0.23 -23.88
CA PHE A 6 -0.85 -1.49 -23.16
C PHE A 6 -2.22 -2.13 -23.05
N ARG A 7 -2.25 -3.45 -23.21
CA ARG A 7 -3.45 -4.24 -22.99
C ARG A 7 -3.49 -4.70 -21.54
N GLN A 8 -4.68 -5.10 -21.09
CA GLN A 8 -4.87 -5.71 -19.78
C GLN A 8 -3.94 -6.93 -19.57
N VAL A 9 -3.64 -7.67 -20.64
CA VAL A 9 -2.72 -8.82 -20.59
C VAL A 9 -1.29 -8.41 -20.24
N ASP A 10 -0.83 -7.25 -20.70
CA ASP A 10 0.52 -6.74 -20.43
C ASP A 10 0.65 -6.34 -18.96
N LEU A 11 -0.36 -5.62 -18.43
CA LEU A 11 -0.43 -5.28 -17.01
C LEU A 11 -0.47 -6.54 -16.13
N THR A 12 -1.24 -7.55 -16.53
CA THR A 12 -1.33 -8.82 -15.79
C THR A 12 0.01 -9.54 -15.75
N ARG A 13 0.77 -9.54 -16.86
CA ARG A 13 2.11 -10.13 -16.93
C ARG A 13 3.10 -9.37 -16.03
N ALA A 14 3.06 -8.05 -16.05
CA ALA A 14 3.92 -7.22 -15.20
C ALA A 14 3.66 -7.46 -13.71
N ILE A 15 2.38 -7.51 -13.28
CA ILE A 15 2.02 -7.78 -11.88
C ILE A 15 2.50 -9.17 -11.45
N ARG A 16 2.34 -10.20 -12.30
CA ARG A 16 2.84 -11.55 -11.99
C ARG A 16 4.36 -11.58 -11.85
N ALA A 17 5.08 -10.90 -12.76
CA ALA A 17 6.53 -10.81 -12.69
C ALA A 17 6.99 -10.14 -11.39
N ALA A 18 6.36 -9.03 -11.01
CA ALA A 18 6.67 -8.33 -9.75
C ALA A 18 6.46 -9.23 -8.53
N LYS A 19 5.32 -9.93 -8.45
CA LYS A 19 5.05 -10.88 -7.35
C LYS A 19 6.05 -12.03 -7.32
N ASN A 20 6.42 -12.59 -8.46
CA ASN A 20 7.41 -13.66 -8.56
C ASN A 20 8.82 -13.19 -8.14
N ALA A 21 9.10 -11.90 -8.26
CA ALA A 21 10.33 -11.28 -7.77
C ALA A 21 10.28 -10.95 -6.26
N GLY A 22 9.20 -11.31 -5.55
CA GLY A 22 9.05 -11.09 -4.11
C GLY A 22 8.49 -9.72 -3.72
N MET A 23 8.06 -8.91 -4.70
CA MET A 23 7.49 -7.59 -4.43
C MET A 23 6.05 -7.70 -3.93
N GLU A 24 5.75 -7.06 -2.79
CA GLU A 24 4.36 -6.91 -2.35
C GLU A 24 3.71 -5.77 -3.14
N VAL A 25 2.93 -6.09 -4.18
CA VAL A 25 2.32 -5.08 -5.05
C VAL A 25 1.26 -4.26 -4.31
N GLY A 26 1.43 -2.94 -4.25
CA GLY A 26 0.48 -1.99 -3.67
C GLY A 26 -0.39 -1.31 -4.73
N THR A 27 0.23 -0.61 -5.66
CA THR A 27 -0.45 0.21 -6.68
C THR A 27 0.12 -0.07 -8.08
N CYS A 28 -0.75 -0.04 -9.10
CA CYS A 28 -0.36 -0.24 -10.50
C CYS A 28 -0.93 0.92 -11.34
N GLU A 29 -0.10 1.54 -12.18
CA GLU A 29 -0.48 2.66 -13.06
C GLU A 29 0.00 2.43 -14.48
N ILE A 30 -0.76 2.93 -15.45
CA ILE A 30 -0.30 3.09 -16.84
C ILE A 30 -0.12 4.59 -17.08
N LEU A 31 1.12 5.01 -17.24
CA LEU A 31 1.44 6.41 -17.50
C LEU A 31 1.16 6.78 -18.96
N PRO A 32 0.81 8.04 -19.25
CA PRO A 32 0.61 8.50 -20.62
C PRO A 32 1.81 8.19 -21.51
N ASP A 33 3.04 8.30 -21.00
CA ASP A 33 4.29 8.03 -21.74
C ASP A 33 4.48 6.57 -22.20
N GLY A 34 3.55 5.67 -21.86
CA GLY A 34 3.64 4.27 -22.28
C GLY A 34 4.51 3.44 -21.35
N ARG A 35 4.49 3.73 -20.05
CA ARG A 35 5.08 2.85 -19.02
C ARG A 35 4.02 2.25 -18.09
N ILE A 36 4.20 0.97 -17.73
CA ILE A 36 3.52 0.36 -16.59
C ILE A 36 4.40 0.62 -15.36
N VAL A 37 3.84 1.27 -14.34
CA VAL A 37 4.51 1.53 -13.07
C VAL A 37 3.84 0.68 -11.99
N ILE A 38 4.62 -0.17 -11.33
CA ILE A 38 4.19 -0.97 -10.18
C ILE A 38 4.92 -0.42 -8.96
N ARG A 39 4.18 -0.06 -7.92
CA ARG A 39 4.73 0.41 -6.65
C ARG A 39 4.51 -0.64 -5.57
N GLU A 40 5.54 -0.84 -4.76
CA GLU A 40 5.49 -1.75 -3.64
C GLU A 40 4.54 -1.18 -2.58
N ARG A 41 3.83 -2.06 -1.90
CA ARG A 41 3.02 -1.69 -0.75
C ARG A 41 3.96 -1.25 0.35
N THR A 42 4.06 0.06 0.54
CA THR A 42 4.68 0.60 1.74
C THR A 42 3.67 0.47 2.87
N SER A 43 3.90 -0.45 3.80
CA SER A 43 3.26 -0.32 5.12
C SER A 43 3.83 0.94 5.75
N ALA A 44 2.99 1.97 5.90
CA ALA A 44 3.37 3.10 6.72
C ALA A 44 3.75 2.54 8.11
N PRO A 45 4.88 2.95 8.70
CA PRO A 45 5.14 2.61 10.09
C PRO A 45 3.91 3.04 10.90
N VAL A 46 3.42 2.17 11.76
CA VAL A 46 2.34 2.49 12.68
C VAL A 46 2.89 3.64 13.53
N THR A 47 2.54 4.87 13.20
CA THR A 47 2.79 6.00 14.07
C THR A 47 1.97 5.70 15.30
N GLU A 48 2.61 5.33 16.40
CA GLU A 48 1.92 5.19 17.68
C GLU A 48 1.22 6.52 17.94
N ASP A 49 -0.11 6.51 17.85
CA ASP A 49 -0.91 7.67 18.20
C ASP A 49 -0.70 7.92 19.69
N ALA A 50 0.21 8.84 20.01
CA ALA A 50 0.54 9.20 21.38
C ALA A 50 -0.73 9.60 22.17
N PHE A 51 -1.74 10.13 21.49
CA PHE A 51 -3.04 10.43 22.08
C PHE A 51 -3.86 9.17 22.37
N GLY A 52 -3.91 8.21 21.44
CA GLY A 52 -4.50 6.88 21.64
C GLY A 52 -3.86 6.12 22.81
N ALA A 53 -2.52 6.09 22.87
CA ALA A 53 -1.77 5.47 23.97
C ALA A 53 -2.03 6.18 25.32
N TRP A 54 -2.12 7.51 25.31
CA TRP A 54 -2.48 8.28 26.51
C TRP A 54 -3.91 8.00 26.98
N LYS A 55 -4.88 7.90 26.06
CA LYS A 55 -6.30 7.67 26.37
C LYS A 55 -6.51 6.30 27.02
N ALA A 56 -5.95 5.24 26.43
CA ALA A 56 -6.03 3.88 26.96
C ALA A 56 -5.49 3.76 28.39
N LYS A 57 -4.38 4.46 28.69
CA LYS A 57 -3.79 4.51 30.04
C LYS A 57 -4.69 5.19 31.08
N ARG A 58 -5.61 6.07 30.66
CA ARG A 58 -6.53 6.77 31.56
C ARG A 58 -7.86 6.07 31.74
N GLU A 59 -8.42 5.49 30.69
CA GLU A 59 -9.67 4.73 30.79
C GLU A 59 -9.50 3.49 31.69
N GLY A 60 -8.37 2.78 31.59
CA GLY A 60 -8.06 1.67 32.50
C GLY A 60 -7.87 2.05 33.98
N ARG A 61 -7.79 3.35 34.33
CA ARG A 61 -7.74 3.82 35.73
C ARG A 61 -9.11 4.14 36.32
N VAL A 62 -10.15 4.30 35.49
CA VAL A 62 -11.51 4.64 35.94
C VAL A 62 -12.27 3.37 36.35
N GLU A 63 -12.00 2.24 35.69
CA GLU A 63 -12.66 0.96 35.95
C GLU A 63 -12.26 0.29 37.28
N GLY A 64 -11.19 0.77 37.93
CA GLY A 64 -10.75 0.32 39.26
C GLY A 64 -11.34 1.11 40.44
N ARG A 65 -12.29 2.01 40.19
CA ARG A 65 -12.99 2.79 41.22
C ARG A 65 -14.50 2.64 41.07
N SER A 66 -15.00 1.44 41.34
CA SER A 66 -16.42 1.16 41.60
C SER A 66 -16.56 0.36 42.87
#